data_AF-A0A7L3M0R0-F1
#
_entry.id   AF-A0A7L3M0R0-F1
#
_cell.length_a   1.000
_cell.length_b   1.000
_cell.length_c   1.000
_cell.angle_alpha   90.00
_cell.angle_beta   90.00
_cell.angle_gamma   90.00
#
_symmetry.space_group_name_H-M   'P 1'
#
loop_
_entity.id
_entity.type
_entity.pdbx_description
1 polymer ?
#
loop_
_entity_poly.entity_id
_entity_poly.type
_entity_poly.pdbx_seq_one_letter_code
_entity_poly.pdbx_strand_id
1 'polypeptide(L)' 'MDFSGCTGRVIENPNEVLTVALEEAQAWRKKTTHRYSLPAACHSSPLSAAIHRTQPWFHGRISREDTQQLIGRQGLVDG' A
#
# COMPACT_ATOMS: atom_id res chain seq x y z
N MET A 1 -3.71 18.10 7.86
CA MET A 1 -3.91 17.33 9.11
C MET A 1 -2.58 16.65 9.43
N ASP A 2 -2.28 16.42 10.70
CA ASP A 2 -1.02 15.83 11.16
C ASP A 2 -1.29 14.62 12.07
N PHE A 3 -0.55 13.52 11.82
CA PHE A 3 -0.68 12.24 12.52
C PHE A 3 0.62 11.82 13.23
N SER A 4 1.61 12.71 13.34
CA SER A 4 2.94 12.38 13.85
C SER A 4 3.00 12.09 15.36
N GLY A 5 1.88 12.27 16.09
CA GLY A 5 1.75 12.03 17.53
C GLY A 5 0.81 10.87 17.89
N CYS A 6 0.58 10.67 19.19
CA CYS A 6 -0.36 9.65 19.69
C CYS A 6 -1.83 9.94 19.36
N THR A 7 -2.13 11.17 18.93
CA THR A 7 -3.47 11.61 18.55
C THR A 7 -3.36 12.51 17.33
N GLY A 8 -4.13 12.19 16.29
CA GLY A 8 -4.19 13.02 15.08
C GLY A 8 -4.80 14.38 15.37
N ARG A 9 -4.27 15.43 14.73
CA ARG A 9 -4.74 16.81 14.92
C ARG A 9 -5.05 17.50 13.58
N VAL A 10 -6.01 18.41 13.62
CA VAL A 10 -6.26 19.35 12.52
C VAL A 10 -5.31 20.53 12.66
N ILE A 11 -4.69 20.93 11.56
CA ILE A 11 -3.75 22.06 11.53
C ILE A 11 -4.57 23.32 11.26
N GLU A 12 -4.66 24.21 12.24
CA GLU A 12 -5.46 25.45 12.13
C GLU A 12 -4.63 26.66 11.70
N ASN A 13 -3.31 26.65 11.98
CA ASN A 13 -2.43 27.77 11.62
C ASN A 13 -2.18 27.77 10.10
N PRO A 14 -2.54 28.85 9.37
CA PRO A 14 -2.43 28.89 7.92
C PRO A 14 -0.98 28.78 7.41
N ASN A 15 0.00 29.30 8.16
CA ASN A 15 1.41 29.17 7.78
C ASN A 15 1.89 27.72 7.91
N GLU A 16 1.46 27.03 8.97
CA GLU A 16 1.79 25.63 9.20
C GLU A 16 1.17 24.74 8.11
N VAL A 17 -0.07 25.02 7.70
CA VAL A 17 -0.72 24.33 6.58
C VAL A 17 0.13 24.42 5.31
N LEU A 18 0.64 25.62 4.98
CA LEU A 18 1.46 25.82 3.80
C LEU A 18 2.79 25.05 3.88
N THR A 19 3.45 25.09 5.04
CA THR A 19 4.71 24.38 5.26
C THR A 19 4.51 22.86 5.13
N VAL A 20 3.48 22.31 5.77
CA VAL A 20 3.19 20.86 5.73
C VAL A 20 2.83 20.40 4.32
N ALA A 21 2.04 21.19 3.58
CA ALA A 21 1.71 20.87 2.19
C ALA A 21 2.95 20.85 1.28
N LEU A 22 3.87 21.81 1.46
CA LEU A 22 5.11 21.86 0.69
C LEU A 22 6.02 20.69 1.01
N GLU A 23 6.19 20.35 2.29
CA GLU A 23 6.99 19.23 2.75
C GLU A 23 6.44 17.89 2.23
N GLU A 24 5.12 17.68 2.32
CA GLU A 24 4.46 16.47 1.80
C GLU A 24 4.68 16.32 0.29
N ALA A 25 4.50 17.40 -0.47
CA ALA A 25 4.75 17.42 -1.91
C ALA A 25 6.22 17.10 -2.26
N GLN A 26 7.18 17.54 -1.43
CA GLN A 26 8.59 17.16 -1.59
C GLN A 26 8.84 15.69 -1.23
N ALA A 27 8.24 15.19 -0.16
CA ALA A 27 8.36 13.79 0.26
C ALA A 27 7.82 12.84 -0.83
N TRP A 28 6.71 13.19 -1.47
CA TRP A 28 6.16 12.42 -2.59
C TRP A 28 7.13 12.37 -3.77
N ARG A 29 7.79 13.50 -4.10
CA ARG A 29 8.83 13.55 -5.15
C ARG A 29 10.05 12.68 -4.80
N LYS A 30 10.56 12.72 -3.57
CA LYS A 30 11.68 11.85 -3.14
C LYS A 30 11.32 10.36 -3.26
N LYS A 31 10.10 9.98 -2.87
CA LYS A 31 9.61 8.60 -2.98
C LYS A 31 9.47 8.15 -4.44
N THR A 32 9.07 9.03 -5.36
CA THR A 32 9.02 8.67 -6.79
C THR A 32 10.41 8.60 -7.42
N THR A 33 11.35 9.47 -7.04
CA THR A 33 12.75 9.36 -7.50
C THR A 33 13.38 8.02 -7.14
N HIS A 34 13.13 7.46 -5.95
CA HIS A 34 13.57 6.11 -5.61
C HIS A 34 13.00 5.00 -6.51
N ARG A 35 11.82 5.22 -7.13
CA ARG A 35 11.24 4.30 -8.12
C ARG A 35 11.81 4.47 -9.52
N TYR A 36 12.42 5.62 -9.82
CA TYR A 36 13.08 5.89 -11.10
C TYR A 36 14.61 5.73 -11.05
N SER A 37 15.22 5.68 -9.87
CA SER A 37 16.57 5.16 -9.70
C SER A 37 16.51 3.64 -9.76
N LEU A 38 16.73 3.08 -10.96
CA LEU A 38 16.98 1.65 -11.11
C LEU A 38 18.13 1.26 -10.16
N PRO A 39 17.93 0.37 -9.17
CA PRO A 39 19.07 -0.31 -8.58
C PRO A 39 19.73 -1.09 -9.71
N ALA A 40 21.03 -0.94 -9.87
CA ALA A 40 21.83 -1.86 -10.66
C ALA A 40 21.40 -3.29 -10.31
N ALA A 41 21.24 -4.14 -11.33
CA ALA A 41 20.78 -5.51 -11.20
C ALA A 41 21.51 -6.25 -10.07
N CYS A 42 20.89 -6.33 -8.89
CA CYS A 42 21.40 -7.13 -7.79
C CYS A 42 20.23 -7.82 -7.08
N HIS A 43 20.02 -9.07 -7.52
CA HIS A 43 19.32 -10.14 -6.80
C HIS A 43 17.82 -9.94 -6.55
N SER A 44 17.01 -10.01 -7.61
CA SER A 44 15.66 -10.56 -7.45
C SER A 44 15.80 -12.04 -7.05
N SER A 45 15.79 -12.32 -5.75
CA SER A 45 15.64 -13.68 -5.26
C SER A 45 14.38 -14.29 -5.90
N PRO A 46 14.40 -15.53 -6.43
CA PRO A 46 13.22 -16.16 -7.03
C PRO A 46 12.03 -16.28 -6.06
N LEU A 47 12.27 -16.11 -4.75
CA LEU A 47 11.23 -16.02 -3.71
C LEU A 47 10.45 -14.69 -3.72
N SER A 48 11.05 -13.60 -4.22
CA SER A 48 10.41 -12.27 -4.28
C SER A 48 9.37 -12.18 -5.40
N ALA A 49 9.53 -12.97 -6.47
CA ALA A 49 8.66 -12.89 -7.65
C ALA A 49 7.20 -13.30 -7.38
N ALA A 50 6.89 -13.94 -6.24
CA ALA A 50 5.54 -14.42 -6.00
C ALA A 50 5.15 -14.56 -4.51
N ILE A 51 5.44 -13.54 -3.70
CA ILE A 51 5.05 -13.50 -2.27
C ILE A 51 3.55 -13.78 -2.09
N HIS A 52 2.72 -13.31 -3.03
CA HIS A 52 1.28 -13.57 -3.02
C HIS A 52 0.94 -15.07 -2.99
N ARG A 53 1.78 -15.95 -3.55
CA ARG A 53 1.50 -17.41 -3.62
C ARG A 53 1.52 -18.08 -2.25
N THR A 54 2.18 -17.49 -1.25
CA THR A 54 2.22 -18.01 0.12
C THR A 54 1.17 -17.38 1.02
N GLN A 55 0.41 -16.39 0.53
CA GLN A 55 -0.55 -15.67 1.34
C GLN A 55 -1.85 -16.47 1.49
N PRO A 56 -2.47 -16.48 2.69
CA PRO A 56 -3.67 -17.28 2.96
C PRO A 56 -4.88 -16.84 2.14
N TRP A 57 -4.90 -15.59 1.68
CA TRP A 57 -5.96 -15.01 0.85
C TRP A 57 -5.76 -15.25 -0.66
N PHE A 58 -4.66 -15.87 -1.08
CA PHE A 58 -4.37 -16.06 -2.50
C PHE A 58 -4.85 -17.41 -3.04
N HIS A 59 -5.65 -17.36 -4.11
CA HIS A 59 -6.14 -18.54 -4.81
C HIS A 59 -5.70 -18.48 -6.28
N GLY A 60 -4.61 -19.18 -6.63
CA GLY A 60 -3.97 -19.05 -7.96
C GLY A 60 -4.61 -19.86 -9.10
N ARG A 61 -5.36 -20.92 -8.80
CA ARG A 61 -6.04 -21.78 -9.78
C ARG A 61 -7.46 -22.08 -9.32
N ILE A 62 -8.30 -21.05 -9.26
CA ILE A 62 -9.71 -21.17 -8.89
C ILE A 62 -10.58 -20.70 -10.05
N SER A 63 -11.65 -21.45 -10.35
CA SER A 63 -12.62 -21.04 -11.37
C SER A 63 -13.52 -19.91 -10.83
N ARG A 64 -14.28 -19.28 -11.73
CA ARG A 64 -15.25 -18.25 -11.34
C ARG A 64 -16.31 -18.85 -10.42
N GLU A 65 -16.82 -20.02 -10.78
CA GLU A 65 -17.89 -20.72 -10.10
C GLU A 65 -17.45 -21.18 -8.70
N ASP A 66 -16.22 -21.70 -8.59
CA ASP A 66 -15.63 -22.09 -7.30
C ASP A 66 -15.41 -20.86 -6.40
N THR A 67 -14.99 -19.73 -6.98
CA THR A 67 -14.82 -18.47 -6.24
C THR A 67 -16.15 -17.98 -5.67
N GLN A 68 -17.23 -18.03 -6.46
CA GLN A 68 -18.56 -17.63 -6.00
C GLN A 68 -19.06 -18.52 -4.87
N GLN A 69 -18.86 -19.83 -4.96
CA GLN A 69 -19.21 -20.75 -3.89
C GLN A 69 -18.36 -20.52 -2.63
N LEU A 70 -17.06 -20.26 -2.78
CA LEU A 70 -16.15 -20.00 -1.66
C LEU A 70 -16.57 -18.75 -0.88
N ILE A 71 -16.85 -17.65 -1.58
CA ILE A 71 -17.34 -16.40 -0.97
C ILE A 71 -18.67 -16.64 -0.26
N GLY A 72 -19.61 -17.35 -0.89
CA GLY A 72 -20.91 -17.68 -0.28
C GLY A 72 -20.80 -18.49 1.02
N ARG A 73 -19.81 -19.38 1.13
CA ARG A 73 -19.53 -20.16 2.36
C ARG A 73 -18.88 -19.33 3.46
N GLN A 74 -18.07 -18.34 3.11
CA GLN A 74 -17.35 -17.50 4.07
C GLN A 74 -18.27 -16.49 4.78
N GLY A 75 -19.44 -16.22 4.20
CA GLY A 75 -20.43 -15.25 4.70
C GLY A 75 -20.37 -13.93 3.94
N LEU A 76 -21.53 -13.28 3.77
CA LEU A 76 -21.67 -11.96 3.13
C LEU A 76 -21.23 -10.84 4.09
N VAL A 77 -19.99 -10.90 4.56
CA VAL A 77 -19.38 -9.84 5.35
C VAL A 77 -18.77 -8.85 4.36
N ASP A 78 -19.01 -7.55 4.59
CA ASP A 78 -18.34 -6.51 3.81
C ASP A 78 -16.82 -6.63 4.01
N GLY A 79 -16.09 -6.61 2.89
CA GLY A 79 -14.63 -6.71 2.85
C GLY A 79 -13.92 -5.41 3.16
#